data_AF-A0AAW0BJJ9-F1
#
_entry.id   AF-A0AAW0BJJ9-F1
#
_cell.length_a   1.000
_cell.length_b   1.000
_cell.length_c   1.000
_cell.angle_alpha   90.00
_cell.angle_beta   90.00
_cell.angle_gamma   90.00
#
_symmetry.space_group_name_H-M   'P 1'
#
loop_
_entity.id
_entity.type
_entity.pdbx_description
1 polymer ?
#
loop_
_entity_poly.entity_id
_entity_poly.type
_entity_poly.pdbx_seq_one_letter_code
_entity_poly.pdbx_strand_id
1 'polypeptide(L)' 'MQDMYITFTNHADPGAFWPKYDEETKVVMRLLDKHVRPVKDERRRNLTDFLNNVEVMKEFGRFG' A
#
# COMPACT_ATOMS: atom_id res chain seq x y z
N MET A 1 -4.96 -15.68 -7.80
CA MET A 1 -4.70 -14.26 -8.17
C MET A 1 -5.61 -13.79 -9.28
N GLN A 2 -5.73 -14.52 -10.39
CA GLN A 2 -6.61 -14.17 -11.51
C GLN A 2 -8.08 -14.00 -11.10
N ASP A 3 -8.60 -14.90 -10.26
CA ASP A 3 -10.01 -14.87 -9.84
C ASP A 3 -10.40 -13.56 -9.13
N MET A 4 -9.53 -13.04 -8.27
CA MET A 4 -9.74 -11.78 -7.56
C MET A 4 -9.89 -10.59 -8.52
N TYR A 5 -9.08 -10.53 -9.57
CA TYR A 5 -9.19 -9.49 -10.60
C TYR A 5 -10.44 -9.66 -11.46
N ILE A 6 -10.82 -10.89 -11.79
CA ILE A 6 -12.07 -11.18 -12.50
C ILE A 6 -13.27 -10.69 -11.69
N THR A 7 -13.33 -11.02 -10.40
CA THR A 7 -14.42 -10.58 -9.51
C THR A 7 -14.45 -9.06 -9.40
N PHE A 8 -13.28 -8.41 -9.25
CA PHE A 8 -13.21 -6.95 -9.22
C PHE A 8 -13.75 -6.31 -10.52
N THR A 9 -13.38 -6.83 -11.68
CA THR A 9 -13.86 -6.30 -12.97
C THR A 9 -15.38 -6.45 -13.12
N ASN A 10 -15.95 -7.56 -12.65
CA ASN A 10 -17.38 -7.84 -12.83
C ASN A 10 -18.27 -7.22 -11.74
N HIS A 11 -17.74 -7.03 -10.53
CA HIS A 11 -18.54 -6.70 -9.35
C HIS A 11 -18.02 -5.50 -8.56
N ALA A 12 -16.91 -4.88 -8.98
CA ALA A 12 -16.20 -3.85 -8.23
C ALA A 12 -15.80 -4.28 -6.80
N ASP A 13 -15.74 -5.59 -6.55
CA ASP A 13 -15.40 -6.20 -5.27
C ASP A 13 -14.43 -7.38 -5.50
N PRO A 14 -13.17 -7.28 -5.05
CA PRO A 14 -12.20 -8.36 -5.18
C PRO A 14 -12.37 -9.48 -4.13
N GLY A 15 -13.26 -9.31 -3.16
CA GLY A 15 -13.49 -10.23 -2.05
C GLY A 15 -12.55 -10.03 -0.85
N ALA A 16 -12.78 -10.82 0.21
CA ALA A 16 -12.15 -10.63 1.52
C ALA A 16 -10.61 -10.72 1.55
N PHE A 17 -9.98 -11.34 0.55
CA PHE A 17 -8.52 -11.46 0.46
C PHE A 17 -7.82 -10.15 0.12
N TRP A 18 -8.54 -9.21 -0.51
CA TRP A 18 -8.08 -7.86 -0.81
C TRP A 18 -8.92 -6.85 -0.02
N PRO A 19 -8.53 -6.54 1.23
CA PRO A 19 -9.28 -5.60 2.04
C PRO A 19 -9.26 -4.21 1.42
N LYS A 20 -10.38 -3.50 1.55
CA LYS A 20 -10.43 -2.06 1.26
C LYS A 20 -9.42 -1.34 2.15
N TYR A 21 -8.62 -0.47 1.54
CA TYR A 21 -7.70 0.36 2.30
C TYR A 21 -8.48 1.35 3.17
N ASP A 22 -8.03 1.46 4.41
CA ASP A 22 -8.59 2.32 5.44
C ASP A 22 -7.43 3.02 6.16
N GLU A 23 -7.55 4.32 6.41
CA GLU A 23 -6.44 5.12 6.93
C GLU A 23 -6.12 4.82 8.39
N GLU A 24 -7.07 4.30 9.17
CA GLU A 24 -6.87 3.96 10.58
C GLU A 24 -6.09 2.63 10.69
N THR A 25 -6.48 1.65 9.90
CA THR A 25 -5.93 0.29 9.97
C THR A 25 -4.72 0.08 9.05
N LYS A 26 -4.66 0.82 7.93
CA LYS A 26 -3.61 0.79 6.89
C LYS A 26 -3.28 -0.62 6.42
N VAL A 27 -4.28 -1.46 6.26
CA VAL A 27 -4.08 -2.85 5.86
C VAL A 27 -4.06 -2.95 4.33
N VAL A 28 -3.05 -3.64 3.82
CA VAL A 28 -2.88 -3.96 2.40
C VAL A 28 -2.73 -5.45 2.20
N MET A 29 -3.03 -5.92 0.98
CA MET A 29 -2.84 -7.31 0.60
C MET A 29 -1.36 -7.56 0.22
N ARG A 30 -0.71 -8.53 0.87
CA ARG A 30 0.63 -9.01 0.50
C ARG A 30 0.53 -10.32 -0.27
N LEU A 31 1.12 -10.31 -1.46
CA LEU A 31 1.26 -11.48 -2.31
C LEU A 31 2.54 -12.25 -1.96
N LEU A 32 2.39 -13.54 -1.67
CA LEU A 32 3.47 -14.52 -1.54
C LEU A 32 3.19 -15.65 -2.54
N ASP A 33 4.24 -16.36 -2.94
CA ASP A 33 4.21 -17.39 -3.99
C ASP A 33 2.98 -18.31 -3.94
N LYS A 34 2.59 -18.77 -2.74
CA LYS A 34 1.44 -19.66 -2.56
C LYS A 34 0.31 -19.10 -1.70
N HIS A 35 0.47 -17.90 -1.14
CA HIS A 35 -0.48 -17.39 -0.15
C HIS A 35 -0.66 -15.88 -0.27
N VAL A 36 -1.88 -15.46 0.01
CA VAL A 36 -2.24 -14.05 0.16
C VAL A 36 -2.48 -13.81 1.65
N ARG A 37 -1.94 -12.70 2.17
CA ARG A 37 -2.20 -12.31 3.56
C ARG A 37 -2.37 -10.80 3.70
N PRO A 38 -3.30 -10.33 4.54
CA PRO A 38 -3.37 -8.93 4.92
C PRO A 38 -2.15 -8.58 5.78
N VAL A 39 -1.55 -7.42 5.54
CA VAL A 39 -0.44 -6.87 6.33
C VAL A 39 -0.64 -5.37 6.52
N LYS A 40 -0.14 -4.81 7.62
CA LYS A 40 -0.10 -3.35 7.78
C LYS A 40 0.94 -2.72 6.84
N ASP A 41 0.57 -1.62 6.20
CA ASP A 41 1.42 -0.82 5.33
C ASP A 41 2.27 0.17 6.15
N GLU A 42 3.22 -0.38 6.91
CA GLU A 42 4.12 0.41 7.78
C GLU A 42 5.60 0.23 7.40
N ARG A 43 5.87 -0.52 6.33
CA ARG A 43 7.25 -0.90 5.98
C ARG A 43 8.04 0.33 5.53
N ARG A 44 9.17 0.58 6.21
CA ARG A 44 10.10 1.69 5.87
C ARG A 44 9.42 3.06 5.86
N ARG A 45 8.47 3.30 6.77
CA ARG A 45 7.72 4.56 6.91
C ARG A 45 8.62 5.81 6.84
N ASN A 46 9.78 5.76 7.46
CA ASN A 46 10.74 6.87 7.48
C ASN A 46 11.31 7.20 6.08
N LEU A 47 11.35 6.24 5.16
CA LEU A 47 11.84 6.43 3.79
C LEU A 47 10.73 6.79 2.79
N THR A 48 9.47 6.61 3.18
CA THR A 48 8.29 6.98 2.39
C THR A 48 7.65 8.26 2.90
N ASP A 49 8.23 8.87 3.93
CA ASP A 49 7.85 10.20 4.38
C ASP A 49 8.25 11.22 3.33
N PHE A 50 7.31 12.06 2.92
CA PHE A 50 7.54 13.14 1.96
C PHE A 50 8.74 14.00 2.39
N LEU A 51 8.84 14.32 3.68
CA LEU A 51 9.92 15.17 4.21
C LEU A 51 11.30 14.49 4.13
N ASN A 52 11.35 13.16 4.06
CA ASN A 52 12.59 12.40 3.96
C ASN A 52 12.94 12.00 2.51
N ASN A 53 12.20 12.50 1.52
CA ASN A 53 12.53 12.32 0.11
C ASN A 53 13.74 13.19 -0.25
N VAL A 54 14.75 12.60 -0.92
CA VAL A 54 15.97 13.28 -1.38
C VAL A 54 15.65 14.49 -2.25
N GLU A 55 14.63 14.41 -3.11
CA GLU A 55 14.19 15.53 -3.96
C GLU A 55 13.62 16.67 -3.12
N VAL A 56 12.75 16.35 -2.15
CA VAL A 56 12.15 17.33 -1.23
C VAL A 56 13.22 17.99 -0.34
N MET A 57 14.15 17.21 0.19
CA MET A 57 15.28 17.73 0.97
C MET A 57 16.20 18.62 0.13
N LYS A 58 16.40 18.29 -1.15
CA LYS A 58 17.20 19.10 -2.07
C LYS A 58 16.52 20.42 -2.44
N GLU A 59 15.19 20.41 -2.58
CA GLU A 59 14.40 21.57 -2.97
C GLU A 59 14.11 22.52 -1.81
N PHE A 60 13.80 21.99 -0.61
CA PHE A 60 13.34 22.78 0.54
C PHE A 60 14.31 22.81 1.73
N GLY A 61 15.28 21.91 1.81
CA GLY A 61 16.21 21.78 2.95
C GLY A 61 17.30 22.85 3.06
N ARG A 62 17.35 23.83 2.15
CA ARG A 62 18.32 24.95 2.15
C ARG A 62 17.81 26.24 2.81
N PHE A 63 16.58 26.26 3.31
CA PHE A 63 16.00 27.43 3.98
C PHE A 63 15.95 27.29 5.51
N GLY A 64 17.04 26.75 6.10
CA GLY A 64 17.26 26.72 7.54
C GLY A 64 18.10 27.90 7.99
#